data_AF-A0A2W6AWV3-F1
#
_entry.id   AF-A0A2W6AWV3-F1
#
_cell.length_a   1.000
_cell.length_b   1.000
_cell.length_c   1.000
_cell.angle_alpha   90.00
_cell.angle_beta   90.00
_cell.angle_gamma   90.00
#
_symmetry.space_group_name_H-M   'P 1'
#
loop_
_entity.id
_entity.type
_entity.pdbx_description
1 polymer ?
#
loop_
_entity_poly.entity_id
_entity_poly.type
_entity_poly.pdbx_seq_one_letter_code
_entity_poly.pdbx_strand_id
1 'polypeptide(L)'
;MDPVFVVLLIVGIFHFVLAAVILPIVFRKDIREWRDGRRKGKQRISAPVCMYCGSRWTRARDEGRTRWDNHELVLVTAYECEHCRMPFWHVDRLATTATKH
;
A
#
# COMPACT_ATOMS: atom_id res chain seq x y z
N MET A 1 -2.60 0.81 50.04
CA MET A 1 -2.93 0.18 48.75
C MET A 1 -3.74 -1.05 49.05
N ASP A 2 -5.00 -1.10 48.61
CA ASP A 2 -5.84 -2.24 48.96
C ASP A 2 -5.31 -3.50 48.26
N PRO A 3 -5.27 -4.64 48.97
CA PRO A 3 -4.77 -5.89 48.42
C PRO A 3 -5.52 -6.31 47.15
N VAL A 4 -6.79 -5.90 47.01
CA VAL A 4 -7.61 -6.12 45.82
C VAL A 4 -7.04 -5.40 44.59
N PHE A 5 -6.60 -4.15 44.73
CA PHE A 5 -5.98 -3.41 43.62
C PHE A 5 -4.67 -4.04 43.17
N VAL A 6 -3.88 -4.55 44.12
CA VAL A 6 -2.61 -5.23 43.81
C VAL A 6 -2.85 -6.52 43.02
N VAL A 7 -3.84 -7.32 43.41
CA VAL A 7 -4.20 -8.56 42.72
C VAL A 7 -4.70 -8.27 41.30
N LEU A 8 -5.59 -7.29 41.12
CA LEU A 8 -6.07 -6.90 39.79
C LEU A 8 -4.95 -6.41 38.87
N LEU A 9 -3.99 -5.66 39.42
CA LEU A 9 -2.84 -5.17 38.67
C LEU A 9 -1.93 -6.32 38.21
N ILE A 10 -1.68 -7.31 39.07
CA ILE A 10 -0.91 -8.51 38.70
C ILE A 10 -1.61 -9.30 37.59
N VAL A 11 -2.92 -9.52 37.72
CA VAL A 11 -3.71 -10.24 36.70
C VAL A 11 -3.69 -9.48 35.37
N GLY A 12 -3.85 -8.15 35.40
CA GLY A 12 -3.78 -7.30 34.21
C GLY A 12 -2.43 -7.37 33.50
N ILE A 13 -1.33 -7.27 34.25
CA ILE A 13 0.03 -7.39 33.70
C ILE A 13 0.24 -8.76 33.08
N PHE A 14 -0.19 -9.84 33.75
CA PHE A 14 -0.04 -11.19 33.23
C PHE A 14 -0.72 -11.35 31.86
N HIS A 15 -1.96 -10.89 31.73
CA HIS A 15 -2.70 -10.96 30.46
C HIS A 15 -2.05 -10.09 29.38
N PHE A 16 -1.57 -8.90 29.74
CA PHE A 16 -0.87 -8.01 28.81
C PHE A 16 0.40 -8.66 28.27
N VAL A 17 1.22 -9.26 29.14
CA VAL A 17 2.44 -9.97 28.72
C VAL A 17 2.10 -11.17 27.84
N LEU A 18 1.07 -11.94 28.21
CA LEU A 18 0.61 -13.08 27.42
C LEU A 18 0.19 -12.65 26.00
N ALA A 19 -0.61 -11.59 25.89
CA ALA A 19 -1.02 -11.02 24.61
C ALA A 19 0.17 -10.48 23.82
N ALA A 20 1.10 -9.76 24.47
CA ALA A 20 2.30 -9.21 23.83
C ALA A 20 3.22 -10.28 23.26
N VAL A 21 3.21 -11.50 23.81
CA VAL A 21 3.98 -12.64 23.27
C VAL A 21 3.21 -13.37 22.17
N ILE A 22 1.91 -13.62 22.34
CA ILE A 22 1.10 -14.39 21.39
C ILE A 22 0.83 -13.62 20.09
N LEU A 23 0.46 -12.34 20.20
CA LEU A 23 0.15 -11.50 19.04
C LEU A 23 1.25 -11.49 17.96
N PRO A 24 2.54 -11.24 18.27
CA PRO A 24 3.58 -11.25 17.24
C PRO A 24 3.86 -12.64 16.66
N ILE A 25 3.51 -13.73 17.36
CA ILE A 25 3.64 -15.10 16.83
C ILE A 25 2.53 -15.39 15.83
N VAL A 26 1.29 -15.04 16.16
CA VAL A 26 0.12 -15.25 15.30
C VAL A 26 0.20 -14.35 14.07
N PHE A 27 0.45 -13.06 14.27
CA PHE A 27 0.50 -12.07 13.20
C PHE A 27 1.87 -12.01 12.49
N ARG A 28 2.78 -12.97 12.74
CA ARG A 28 4.13 -12.96 12.18
C ARG A 28 4.13 -12.96 10.65
N LYS A 29 3.13 -13.63 10.05
CA LYS A 29 2.94 -13.71 8.59
C LYS A 29 2.43 -12.38 8.03
N ASP A 30 1.37 -11.83 8.58
CA ASP A 30 0.81 -10.53 8.16
C ASP A 30 1.79 -9.38 8.36
N ILE A 31 2.53 -9.35 9.47
CA ILE A 31 3.58 -8.35 9.73
C ILE A 31 4.71 -8.48 8.70
N ARG A 32 5.04 -9.69 8.26
CA ARG A 32 6.07 -9.93 7.24
C ARG A 32 5.57 -9.51 5.86
N GLU A 33 4.35 -9.89 5.50
CA GLU A 33 3.72 -9.51 4.23
C GLU A 33 3.52 -7.99 4.13
N TRP A 34 3.10 -7.32 5.20
CA TRP A 34 3.02 -5.86 5.26
C TRP A 34 4.39 -5.19 5.12
N ARG A 35 5.42 -5.75 5.75
CA ARG A 35 6.80 -5.23 5.67
C ARG A 35 7.42 -5.41 4.28
N ASP A 36 7.17 -6.56 3.65
CA ASP A 36 7.65 -6.87 2.30
C ASP A 36 6.83 -6.14 1.22
N GLY A 37 5.53 -5.98 1.44
CA GLY A 37 4.63 -5.13 0.65
C GLY A 37 5.06 -3.68 0.66
N ARG A 38 5.61 -3.16 1.77
CA ARG A 38 6.21 -1.80 1.81
C ARG A 38 7.52 -1.69 1.03
N ARG A 39 8.29 -2.78 0.90
CA ARG A 39 9.50 -2.83 0.06
C ARG A 39 9.15 -2.93 -1.43
N LYS A 40 8.12 -3.69 -1.80
CA LYS A 40 7.67 -3.85 -3.19
C LYS A 40 6.77 -2.71 -3.69
N GLY A 41 5.95 -2.11 -2.82
CA GLY A 41 5.13 -0.93 -3.11
C GLY A 41 5.93 0.37 -3.30
N LYS A 42 7.25 0.31 -3.08
CA LYS A 42 8.19 1.37 -3.49
C LYS A 42 8.71 1.14 -4.92
N GLN A 43 7.96 0.43 -5.75
CA GLN A 43 8.06 0.58 -7.19
C GLN A 43 7.64 2.02 -7.47
N ARG A 44 8.65 2.90 -7.56
CA ARG A 44 8.48 4.33 -7.80
C ARG A 44 7.49 4.46 -8.95
N ILE A 45 6.31 5.02 -8.68
CA ILE A 45 5.44 5.57 -9.73
C ILE A 45 6.28 6.70 -10.33
N SER A 46 7.13 6.36 -11.30
CA SER A 46 7.88 7.34 -12.04
C SER A 46 6.84 8.16 -12.79
N ALA A 47 6.84 9.48 -12.59
CA ALA A 47 5.94 10.36 -13.31
C ALA A 47 5.98 10.01 -14.81
N PRO A 48 4.83 9.78 -15.45
CA PRO A 48 4.79 9.30 -16.82
C PRO A 48 5.41 10.33 -17.75
N VAL A 49 6.07 9.84 -18.80
CA VAL A 49 6.69 10.68 -19.82
C VAL A 49 5.60 11.13 -20.79
N CYS A 50 5.54 12.44 -21.08
CA CYS A 50 4.61 12.97 -22.06
C CYS A 50 4.90 12.38 -23.45
N MET A 51 3.91 11.77 -24.07
CA MET A 51 4.06 11.14 -25.39
C MET A 51 4.29 12.11 -26.54
N TYR A 52 3.98 13.40 -26.35
CA TYR A 52 4.09 14.42 -27.39
C TYR A 52 5.46 15.10 -27.42
N CYS A 53 6.02 15.43 -26.25
CA CYS A 53 7.28 16.19 -26.15
C CYS A 53 8.39 15.46 -25.38
N GLY A 54 8.14 14.26 -24.86
CA GLY A 54 9.12 13.48 -24.11
C GLY A 54 9.47 14.04 -22.72
N SER A 55 8.79 15.09 -22.26
CA SER A 55 9.04 15.67 -20.93
C SER A 55 8.52 14.78 -19.81
N ARG A 56 9.27 14.70 -18.70
CA ARG A 56 8.85 14.05 -17.44
C ARG A 56 8.04 14.96 -16.51
N TRP A 57 7.89 16.23 -16.86
CA TRP A 57 7.12 17.20 -16.10
C TRP A 57 5.65 17.06 -16.45
N THR A 58 4.97 16.18 -15.72
CA THR A 58 3.59 15.80 -15.95
C THR A 58 2.80 15.86 -14.65
N ARG A 59 1.58 16.39 -14.71
CA ARG A 59 0.70 16.59 -13.58
C ARG A 59 -0.58 15.79 -13.77
N ALA A 60 -0.94 14.97 -12.78
CA ALA A 60 -2.21 14.25 -12.80
C ALA A 60 -3.37 15.25 -12.77
N ARG A 61 -4.33 15.09 -13.68
CA ARG A 61 -5.54 15.90 -13.80
C ARG A 61 -6.73 15.27 -13.10
N ASP A 62 -6.71 13.95 -12.92
CA ASP A 62 -7.72 13.20 -12.19
C ASP A 62 -7.08 12.25 -11.18
N GLU A 63 -7.91 11.65 -10.33
CA GLU A 63 -7.51 10.65 -9.34
C GLU A 63 -7.26 9.26 -9.97
N GLY A 64 -7.41 9.16 -11.30
CA GLY A 64 -7.39 7.90 -12.04
C GLY A 64 -8.67 7.09 -11.89
N ARG A 65 -9.01 6.33 -12.93
CA ARG A 65 -10.10 5.35 -12.93
C ARG A 65 -9.52 3.95 -12.92
N THR A 66 -9.97 3.13 -11.99
CA THR A 66 -9.61 1.71 -11.94
C THR A 66 -10.64 0.86 -12.65
N ARG A 67 -10.17 -0.16 -13.38
CA ARG A 67 -10.99 -1.17 -14.04
C ARG A 67 -10.29 -2.53 -13.94
N TRP A 68 -11.07 -3.58 -13.75
CA TRP A 68 -10.59 -4.95 -13.87
C TRP A 68 -10.64 -5.41 -15.33
N ASP A 69 -9.54 -5.96 -15.83
CA ASP A 69 -9.43 -6.55 -17.17
C ASP A 69 -8.60 -7.84 -17.09
N ASN A 70 -9.20 -8.98 -17.44
CA ASN A 70 -8.53 -10.29 -17.55
C ASN A 70 -7.55 -10.65 -16.40
N HIS A 71 -7.95 -10.41 -15.13
CA HIS A 71 -7.15 -10.62 -13.90
C HIS A 71 -6.08 -9.56 -13.60
N GLU A 72 -6.02 -8.49 -14.39
CA GLU A 72 -5.19 -7.33 -14.12
C GLU A 72 -6.06 -6.18 -13.59
N LEU A 73 -5.53 -5.47 -12.59
CA LEU A 73 -6.10 -4.20 -12.17
C LEU A 73 -5.47 -3.11 -13.04
N VAL A 74 -6.29 -2.54 -13.92
CA VAL A 74 -5.89 -1.46 -14.82
C VAL A 74 -6.25 -0.13 -14.18
N LEU A 75 -5.25 0.73 -13.95
CA LEU A 75 -5.42 2.10 -13.53
C LEU A 75 -5.18 3.01 -14.74
N VAL A 76 -6.18 3.81 -15.09
CA VAL A 76 -6.08 4.80 -16.16
C VAL A 76 -6.13 6.18 -15.54
N THR A 77 -5.05 6.94 -15.65
CA THR A 77 -4.94 8.29 -15.07
C THR A 77 -4.68 9.30 -16.18
N ALA A 78 -5.42 10.41 -16.17
CA ALA A 78 -5.20 11.52 -17.07
C ALA A 78 -4.10 12.42 -16.53
N TYR A 79 -3.14 12.77 -17.37
CA TYR A 79 -2.05 13.68 -17.08
C TYR A 79 -2.06 14.85 -18.06
N GLU A 80 -1.56 15.99 -17.61
CA GLU A 80 -1.20 17.12 -18.47
C GLU A 80 0.31 17.36 -18.38
N CYS A 81 0.95 17.55 -19.53
CA CYS A 81 2.35 17.96 -19.54
C CYS A 81 2.49 19.44 -19.21
N GLU A 82 3.34 19.79 -18.25
CA GLU A 82 3.57 21.20 -17.91
C GLU A 82 4.36 21.96 -18.98
N HIS A 83 5.11 21.24 -19.83
CA HIS A 83 5.92 21.81 -20.90
C HIS A 83 5.11 22.17 -22.15
N CYS A 84 4.32 21.23 -22.67
CA CYS A 84 3.53 21.43 -23.90
C CYS A 84 2.03 21.60 -23.67
N ARG A 85 1.55 21.49 -22.42
CA ARG A 85 0.14 21.62 -22.02
C ARG A 85 -0.82 20.64 -22.68
N MET A 86 -0.29 19.60 -23.32
CA MET A 86 -1.10 18.56 -23.94
C MET A 86 -1.57 17.56 -22.88
N PRO A 87 -2.88 17.23 -22.86
CA PRO A 87 -3.42 16.15 -22.04
C PRO A 87 -3.08 14.79 -22.68
N PHE A 88 -2.83 13.80 -21.85
CA PHE A 88 -2.60 12.41 -22.27
C PHE A 88 -3.03 11.44 -21.16
N TRP A 89 -3.26 10.18 -21.52
CA TRP A 89 -3.62 9.13 -20.56
C TRP A 89 -2.44 8.19 -20.33
N HIS A 90 -2.21 7.85 -19.06
CA HIS A 90 -1.29 6.80 -18.68
C HIS A 90 -2.07 5.59 -18.16
N VAL A 91 -1.69 4.41 -18.62
CA VAL A 91 -2.33 3.14 -18.25
C VAL A 91 -1.32 2.30 -17.48
N ASP A 92 -1.54 2.19 -16.18
CA ASP A 92 -0.79 1.31 -15.29
C ASP A 92 -1.52 -0.03 -15.16
N ARG A 93 -0.85 -1.12 -15.52
CA ARG A 93 -1.37 -2.48 -15.34
C ARG A 93 -0.70 -3.10 -14.14
N LEU A 94 -1.48 -3.26 -13.07
CA LEU A 94 -1.06 -3.95 -11.88
C LEU A 94 -1.49 -5.42 -12.04
N ALA A 95 -0.52 -6.26 -12.38
CA ALA A 95 -0.72 -7.70 -12.33
C ALA A 95 -1.08 -8.08 -10.90
N THR A 96 -2.32 -8.53 -10.67
CA THR A 96 -2.62 -9.18 -9.42
C THR A 96 -1.92 -10.52 -9.48
N THR A 97 -0.79 -10.63 -8.79
CA THR A 97 -0.21 -11.94 -8.51
C THR A 97 -1.11 -12.63 -7.49
N ALA A 98 -2.31 -13.00 -7.93
CA ALA A 98 -3.10 -14.02 -7.30
C ALA A 98 -2.37 -15.34 -7.56
N THR A 99 -1.88 -15.91 -6.45
CA THR A 99 -1.55 -17.32 -6.23
C THR A 99 -0.43 -17.94 -7.06
N LYS A 100 0.72 -18.20 -6.40
CA LYS A 100 1.26 -19.56 -6.47
C LYS A 100 0.72 -20.32 -5.26
N HIS A 101 -0.07 -21.35 -5.56
CA HIS A 101 -0.51 -22.43 -4.68
C HIS A 101 0.64 -23.03 -3.88
#